data_AF-A0A8S9KIV4-F1
#
_entry.id   AF-A0A8S9KIV4-F1
#
_cell.length_a   1.000
_cell.length_b   1.000
_cell.length_c   1.000
_cell.angle_alpha   90.00
_cell.angle_beta   90.00
_cell.angle_gamma   90.00
#
_symmetry.space_group_name_H-M   'P 1'
#
loop_
_entity.id
_entity.type
_entity.pdbx_description
1 polymer ?
#
loop_
_entity_poly.entity_id
_entity_poly.type
_entity_poly.pdbx_seq_one_letter_code
_entity_poly.pdbx_strand_id
1 'polypeptide(L)' 'MSSPRRNAIESCLLKLSIQAVIHTVWRERNNRKHNNVYRTAAETTQFIDKMIRSRISSLRPKNKSHYGSVMQRWMGCYG' A
#
# COMPACT_ATOMS: atom_id res chain seq x y z
N MET A 1 7.18 12.38 22.90
CA MET A 1 7.94 11.27 22.29
C MET A 1 6.96 10.20 21.81
N SER A 2 6.77 10.02 20.51
CA SER A 2 5.95 8.92 19.98
C SER A 2 6.61 7.58 20.32
N SER A 3 5.81 6.60 20.73
CA SER A 3 6.31 5.25 21.08
C SER A 3 7.09 4.66 19.89
N PRO A 4 8.25 3.99 20.09
CA PRO A 4 9.04 3.38 19.01
C PRO A 4 8.22 2.47 18.09
N ARG A 5 7.20 1.80 18.64
CA ARG A 5 6.26 0.94 17.89
C ARG A 5 5.42 1.73 16.88
N ARG A 6 4.96 2.94 17.24
CA ARG A 6 4.21 3.83 16.33
C ARG A 6 5.12 4.27 15.18
N ASN A 7 6.35 4.66 15.45
CA ASN A 7 7.30 5.06 14.43
C ASN A 7 7.62 3.91 13.45
N ALA A 8 7.68 2.66 13.92
CA ALA A 8 7.88 1.49 13.08
C ALA A 8 6.66 1.20 12.16
N ILE A 9 5.43 1.34 12.68
CA ILE A 9 4.20 1.17 11.89
C ILE A 9 4.13 2.24 10.79
N GLU A 10 4.32 3.51 11.14
CA GLU A 10 4.29 4.62 10.18
C GLU A 10 5.40 4.49 9.12
N SER A 11 6.61 4.11 9.53
CA SER A 11 7.71 3.85 8.59
C SER A 11 7.41 2.69 7.65
N CYS A 12 6.77 1.63 8.14
CA CYS A 12 6.36 0.50 7.31
C CYS A 12 5.30 0.92 6.29
N LEU A 13 4.27 1.64 6.73
CA LEU A 13 3.21 2.16 5.85
C LEU A 13 3.75 3.10 4.79
N LEU A 14 4.66 4.00 5.16
CA LEU A 14 5.29 4.92 4.22
C LEU A 14 6.05 4.15 3.11
N LYS A 15 6.86 3.17 3.49
CA LYS A 15 7.62 2.34 2.53
C LYS A 15 6.68 1.57 1.61
N LEU A 16 5.64 0.93 2.15
CA LEU A 16 4.66 0.18 1.37
C LEU A 16 3.88 1.10 0.41
N SER A 17 3.50 2.29 0.86
CA SER A 17 2.76 3.26 0.06
C SER A 17 3.60 3.77 -1.10
N ILE A 18 4.85 4.16 -0.86
CA ILE A 18 5.78 4.61 -1.90
C ILE A 18 6.00 3.49 -2.93
N GLN A 19 6.26 2.26 -2.47
CA GLN A 19 6.44 1.11 -3.37
C GLN A 19 5.21 0.85 -4.22
N ALA A 20 4.01 0.88 -3.63
CA ALA A 20 2.75 0.65 -4.34
C ALA A 20 2.47 1.75 -5.37
N VAL A 21 2.71 3.02 -5.04
CA VAL A 21 2.54 4.16 -5.95
C VAL A 21 3.50 4.04 -7.13
N ILE A 22 4.80 3.85 -6.88
CA ILE A 22 5.81 3.72 -7.95
C ILE A 22 5.46 2.58 -8.89
N HIS A 23 5.17 1.40 -8.33
CA HIS A 23 4.83 0.24 -9.13
C HIS A 23 3.56 0.46 -9.96
N THR A 24 2.52 1.07 -9.36
CA THR A 24 1.26 1.31 -10.07
C THR A 24 1.43 2.33 -11.19
N VAL A 25 2.12 3.44 -10.95
CA VAL A 25 2.39 4.46 -11.98
C VAL A 25 3.20 3.88 -13.14
N TRP A 26 4.25 3.11 -12.83
CA TRP A 26 5.04 2.42 -13.84
C TRP A 26 4.18 1.45 -14.67
N ARG A 27 3.34 0.64 -14.00
CA ARG A 27 2.45 -0.31 -14.66
C ARG A 27 1.40 0.38 -15.54
N GLU A 28 0.80 1.48 -15.08
CA GLU A 28 -0.15 2.25 -15.90
C GLU A 28 0.54 2.84 -17.13
N ARG A 29 1.74 3.42 -16.97
CA ARG A 29 2.51 3.96 -18.10
C ARG A 29 2.82 2.88 -19.14
N ASN A 30 3.23 1.69 -18.69
CA ASN A 30 3.50 0.57 -19.59
C ASN A 30 2.23 0.05 -20.29
N ASN A 31 1.12 -0.06 -19.56
CA ASN A 31 -0.15 -0.47 -20.15
C ASN A 31 -0.65 0.52 -21.21
N ARG A 32 -0.49 1.82 -20.98
CA ARG A 32 -0.81 2.84 -21.99
C ARG A 32 0.06 2.68 -23.24
N LYS A 33 1.37 2.47 -23.05
CA LYS A 33 2.33 2.34 -24.16
C LYS A 33 2.12 1.07 -25.00
N HIS A 34 1.84 -0.06 -24.36
CA HIS A 34 1.85 -1.37 -25.03
C HIS A 34 0.47 -1.95 -25.31
N ASN A 35 -0.52 -1.62 -24.48
CA ASN A 35 -1.85 -2.24 -24.54
C ASN A 35 -2.97 -1.23 -24.87
N ASN A 36 -2.64 0.06 -25.00
CA ASN A 36 -3.60 1.16 -25.20
C ASN A 36 -4.76 1.15 -24.18
N VAL A 37 -4.50 0.63 -22.97
CA VAL A 37 -5.47 0.57 -21.87
C VAL A 37 -5.26 1.77 -20.95
N TYR A 38 -6.35 2.47 -20.66
CA TYR A 38 -6.36 3.66 -19.81
C TYR A 38 -7.18 3.37 -18.55
N ARG A 39 -6.56 3.52 -17.38
CA ARG A 39 -7.27 3.56 -16.10
C ARG A 39 -7.44 4.99 -15.64
N THR A 40 -8.58 5.26 -15.01
CA THR A 40 -8.86 6.51 -14.31
C THR A 40 -8.00 6.64 -13.06
N ALA A 41 -7.86 7.87 -12.54
CA ALA A 41 -7.17 8.11 -11.28
C ALA A 41 -7.84 7.38 -10.10
N ALA A 42 -9.18 7.25 -10.14
CA ALA A 42 -9.95 6.53 -9.12
C ALA A 42 -9.60 5.03 -9.10
N GLU A 43 -9.61 4.36 -10.26
CA GLU A 43 -9.21 2.95 -10.37
C GLU A 43 -7.75 2.73 -9.97
N THR A 44 -6.87 3.66 -10.35
CA THR A 44 -5.45 3.63 -9.98
C THR A 44 -5.28 3.71 -8.46
N THR A 45 -6.07 4.56 -7.80
CA THR A 45 -6.06 4.72 -6.33
C THR A 45 -6.58 3.47 -5.64
N GLN A 46 -7.67 2.87 -6.13
CA GLN A 46 -8.19 1.59 -5.62
C GLN A 46 -7.16 0.46 -5.78
N PHE A 47 -6.43 0.45 -6.89
CA PHE A 47 -5.38 -0.53 -7.12
C PHE A 47 -4.21 -0.40 -6.14
N ILE A 48 -3.80 0.84 -5.84
CA ILE A 48 -2.77 1.13 -4.82
C ILE A 48 -3.23 0.64 -3.45
N ASP A 49 -4.45 0.96 -3.03
CA ASP A 49 -5.01 0.48 -1.76
C ASP A 49 -5.02 -1.06 -1.69
N LYS A 50 -5.52 -1.72 -2.74
CA LYS A 50 -5.54 -3.18 -2.83
C LYS A 50 -4.13 -3.77 -2.75
N MET A 51 -3.14 -3.14 -3.36
CA MET A 51 -1.75 -3.58 -3.34
C MET A 51 -1.15 -3.50 -1.94
N ILE A 52 -1.39 -2.39 -1.23
CA ILE A 52 -0.92 -2.18 0.13
C ILE A 52 -1.55 -3.21 1.08
N ARG A 53 -2.87 -3.38 1.02
CA ARG A 53 -3.60 -4.40 1.82
C ARG A 53 -3.10 -5.81 1.52
N SER A 54 -2.95 -6.17 0.24
CA SER A 54 -2.44 -7.48 -0.17
C SER A 54 -1.02 -7.73 0.36
N ARG A 55 -0.15 -6.72 0.31
CA ARG A 55 1.22 -6.83 0.80
C ARG A 55 1.27 -7.00 2.32
N ILE A 56 0.47 -6.24 3.07
CA ILE A 56 0.36 -6.40 4.53
C ILE A 56 -0.15 -7.80 4.88
N SER A 57 -1.18 -8.29 4.20
CA SER A 57 -1.72 -9.64 4.39
C SER A 57 -0.69 -10.74 4.12
N SER A 58 0.11 -10.59 3.07
CA SER A 58 1.21 -11.52 2.74
C SER A 58 2.32 -11.53 3.80
N LEU A 59 2.55 -10.41 4.49
CA LEU A 59 3.56 -10.31 5.54
C LEU A 59 3.04 -10.74 6.92
N ARG A 60 1.71 -10.79 7.11
CA ARG A 60 1.06 -11.16 8.37
C ARG A 60 1.53 -12.48 8.98
N PRO A 61 1.81 -13.57 8.24
CA PRO A 61 2.36 -14.80 8.81
C PRO A 61 3.72 -14.61 9.49
N LYS A 62 4.55 -13.65 9.04
CA LYS A 62 5.88 -13.40 9.61
C LYS A 62 5.83 -12.70 10.97
N ASN A 63 4.83 -11.84 11.19
CA ASN A 63 4.62 -11.15 12.46
C ASN A 63 3.16 -10.70 12.59
N LYS A 64 2.31 -11.60 13.09
CA LYS A 64 0.85 -11.40 13.14
C LYS A 64 0.45 -10.16 13.94
N SER A 65 1.14 -9.87 15.04
CA SER A 65 0.87 -8.71 15.90
C SER A 65 1.22 -7.40 15.19
N HIS A 66 2.45 -7.28 14.68
CA HIS A 66 2.91 -6.05 14.03
C HIS A 66 2.09 -5.73 12.78
N TYR A 67 1.95 -6.68 11.85
CA TYR A 67 1.22 -6.45 10.60
C TYR A 67 -0.30 -6.34 10.81
N GLY A 68 -0.83 -6.92 11.90
CA GLY A 68 -2.20 -6.65 12.34
C GLY A 68 -2.41 -5.17 12.69
N SER A 69 -1.51 -4.59 13.49
CA SER A 69 -1.55 -3.15 13.80
C SER A 69 -1.31 -2.26 12.59
N VAL A 70 -0.43 -2.66 11.67
CA VAL A 70 -0.21 -1.94 10.40
C VAL A 70 -1.48 -1.93 9.54
N MET A 71 -2.18 -3.07 9.40
CA MET A 71 -3.45 -3.15 8.66
C MET A 71 -4.53 -2.29 9.31
N GLN A 72 -4.68 -2.35 10.65
CA GLN A 72 -5.63 -1.53 11.38
C GLN A 72 -5.36 -0.04 11.19
N ARG A 73 -4.09 0.38 11.24
CA ARG A 73 -3.70 1.77 11.03
C ARG A 73 -4.01 2.23 9.60
N TRP A 74 -3.76 1.39 8.60
CA TRP A 74 -4.09 1.67 7.20
C TRP A 74 -5.61 1.83 6.99
N MET A 75 -6.42 0.91 7.52
CA MET A 75 -7.88 0.98 7.42
C MET A 75 -8.46 2.19 8.16
N GLY A 76 -7.86 2.57 9.29
CA GLY A 76 -8.27 3.74 10.05
C GLY A 76 -8.00 5.09 9.37
N CYS A 77 -7.21 5.14 8.29
CA CYS A 77 -7.01 6.37 7.50
C CYS A 77 -8.17 6.68 6.53
N TYR A 78 -9.15 5.78 6.39
CA TYR A 78 -10.32 5.95 5.51
C TYR A 78 -11.59 6.39 6.25
N GLY A 79 -11.49 6.65 7.56
CA GLY A 79 -12.60 7.12 8.41
C GLY A 79 -12.60 8.63 8.58
#